data_AF-A0A663E4E8-F1
#
_entry.id   AF-A0A663E4E8-F1
#
_cell.length_a   1.000
_cell.length_b   1.000
_cell.length_c   1.000
_cell.angle_alpha   90.00
_cell.angle_beta   90.00
_cell.angle_gamma   90.00
#
_symmetry.space_group_name_H-M   'P 1'
#
loop_
_entity.id
_entity.type
_entity.pdbx_description
1 polymer ?
#
loop_
_entity_poly.entity_id
_entity_poly.type
_entity_poly.pdbx_seq_one_letter_code
_entity_poly.pdbx_strand_id
1 'polypeptide(L)'
;MDAVSERDFVVEFLSVATLLMIHLSKMAEDLIIYSTSEFGFLTLSDTYCTGSSMMPQKKNPDSLELIRSKAGRVFGRLAAILMVLKGLPSTYNKDLQVNRCYKASQQQPALSTDPSSLCLPSPLFGSDVSQVFNVVNSVEQYTAMGGTAKSSVTAQIEQLRELLKKLKEQA
;
A
#
# COMPACT_ATOMS: atom_id res chain seq x y z
N MET A 1 38.93 -4.38 -9.48
CA MET A 1 38.85 -3.54 -8.27
C MET A 1 37.40 -3.33 -7.92
N ASP A 2 36.63 -2.74 -8.84
CA ASP A 2 35.21 -2.44 -8.72
C ASP A 2 34.35 -3.58 -8.15
N ALA A 3 34.34 -4.74 -8.82
CA ALA A 3 33.63 -5.97 -8.43
C ALA A 3 33.94 -6.54 -7.02
N VAL A 4 34.88 -5.96 -6.27
CA VAL A 4 35.18 -6.31 -4.87
C VAL A 4 34.67 -5.22 -3.91
N SER A 5 34.67 -3.96 -4.35
CA SER A 5 34.25 -2.77 -3.59
C SER A 5 32.76 -2.44 -3.73
N GLU A 6 32.17 -2.58 -4.91
CA GLU A 6 30.78 -2.19 -5.19
C GLU A 6 29.77 -3.06 -4.43
N ARG A 7 28.62 -2.49 -4.07
CA ARG A 7 27.49 -3.24 -3.45
C ARG A 7 26.15 -2.80 -4.03
N ASP A 8 26.18 -2.31 -5.25
CA ASP A 8 25.10 -1.60 -5.91
C ASP A 8 23.90 -2.52 -6.14
N PHE A 9 24.13 -3.79 -6.48
CA PHE A 9 23.10 -4.83 -6.54
C PHE A 9 22.33 -5.01 -5.21
N VAL A 10 22.98 -4.77 -4.06
CA VAL A 10 22.32 -4.83 -2.74
C VAL A 10 21.46 -3.60 -2.51
N VAL A 11 21.94 -2.42 -2.92
CA VAL A 11 21.20 -1.15 -2.83
C VAL A 11 19.98 -1.17 -3.74
N GLU A 12 20.12 -1.63 -4.98
CA GLU A 12 19.04 -1.75 -5.96
C GLU A 12 17.97 -2.73 -5.46
N PHE A 13 18.38 -3.95 -5.06
CA PHE A 13 17.48 -4.93 -4.46
C PHE A 13 16.71 -4.38 -3.25
N LEU A 14 17.39 -3.70 -2.32
CA LEU A 14 16.75 -3.11 -1.16
C LEU A 14 15.84 -1.92 -1.50
N SER A 15 16.13 -1.19 -2.58
CA SER A 15 15.29 -0.08 -3.08
C SER A 15 13.99 -0.61 -3.66
N VAL A 16 14.05 -1.63 -4.53
CA VAL A 16 12.86 -2.30 -5.07
C VAL A 16 12.06 -2.99 -3.96
N ALA A 17 12.73 -3.67 -3.02
CA ALA A 17 12.06 -4.29 -1.88
C ALA A 17 11.39 -3.26 -0.94
N THR A 18 12.00 -2.09 -0.75
CA THR A 18 11.39 -0.99 0.01
C THR A 18 10.13 -0.48 -0.68
N LEU A 19 10.18 -0.21 -1.99
CA LEU A 19 9.04 0.26 -2.76
C LEU A 19 7.86 -0.73 -2.71
N LEU A 20 8.15 -2.02 -2.92
CA LEU A 20 7.16 -3.10 -2.78
C LEU A 20 6.53 -3.11 -1.38
N MET A 21 7.34 -3.00 -0.33
CA MET A 21 6.82 -2.98 1.04
C MET A 21 5.99 -1.73 1.35
N ILE A 22 6.27 -0.58 0.74
CA ILE A 22 5.42 0.62 0.87
C ILE A 22 4.05 0.36 0.25
N HIS A 23 3.98 -0.21 -0.97
CA HIS A 23 2.70 -0.59 -1.59
C HIS A 23 1.90 -1.59 -0.74
N LEU A 24 2.58 -2.61 -0.18
CA LEU A 24 1.96 -3.57 0.73
C LEU A 24 1.50 -2.93 2.04
N SER A 25 2.23 -1.94 2.58
CA SER A 25 1.81 -1.23 3.80
C SER A 25 0.57 -0.36 3.58
N LYS A 26 0.42 0.26 2.40
CA LYS A 26 -0.81 0.99 2.03
C LYS A 26 -2.00 0.03 1.97
N MET A 27 -1.86 -1.09 1.24
CA MET A 27 -2.91 -2.11 1.15
C MET A 27 -3.29 -2.66 2.54
N ALA A 28 -2.31 -2.86 3.42
CA ALA A 28 -2.56 -3.28 4.80
C ALA A 28 -3.34 -2.21 5.60
N GLU A 29 -3.03 -0.92 5.45
CA GLU A 29 -3.77 0.17 6.10
C GLU A 29 -5.24 0.21 5.64
N ASP A 30 -5.46 0.19 4.32
CA ASP A 30 -6.80 0.22 3.72
C ASP A 30 -7.65 -0.97 4.25
N LEU A 31 -7.08 -2.18 4.25
CA LEU A 31 -7.75 -3.40 4.73
C LEU A 31 -7.98 -3.41 6.26
N ILE A 32 -7.08 -2.85 7.05
CA ILE A 32 -7.26 -2.71 8.52
C ILE A 32 -8.49 -1.83 8.77
N ILE A 33 -8.56 -0.65 8.14
CA ILE A 33 -9.68 0.30 8.31
C ILE A 33 -10.99 -0.33 7.84
N TYR A 34 -10.99 -1.01 6.69
CA TYR A 34 -12.18 -1.68 6.15
C TYR A 34 -12.68 -2.86 7.00
N SER A 35 -11.82 -3.40 7.88
CA SER A 35 -12.14 -4.51 8.78
C SER A 35 -12.65 -4.10 10.17
N THR A 36 -12.67 -2.80 10.50
CA THR A 36 -13.13 -2.36 11.83
C THR A 36 -14.64 -2.42 11.97
N SER A 37 -15.14 -2.42 13.21
CA SER A 37 -16.56 -2.42 13.55
C SER A 37 -17.34 -1.22 13.02
N GLU A 38 -16.65 -0.09 12.78
CA GLU A 38 -17.25 1.17 12.36
C GLU A 38 -17.47 1.22 10.84
N PHE A 39 -16.59 0.57 10.06
CA PHE A 39 -16.71 0.50 8.60
C PHE A 39 -17.41 -0.78 8.14
N GLY A 40 -17.03 -1.95 8.66
CA GLY A 40 -17.68 -3.24 8.39
C GLY A 40 -17.70 -3.68 6.93
N PHE A 41 -16.79 -3.17 6.07
CA PHE A 41 -16.78 -3.48 4.64
C PHE A 41 -16.28 -4.90 4.33
N LEU A 42 -15.46 -5.48 5.21
CA LEU A 42 -14.95 -6.85 5.07
C LEU A 42 -14.72 -7.51 6.43
N THR A 43 -14.73 -8.84 6.44
CA THR A 43 -14.35 -9.66 7.60
C THR A 43 -13.22 -10.58 7.21
N LEU A 44 -12.13 -10.55 7.96
CA LEU A 44 -10.95 -11.38 7.71
C LEU A 44 -11.18 -12.85 8.13
N SER A 45 -10.45 -13.77 7.50
CA SER A 45 -10.45 -15.20 7.87
C SER A 45 -9.64 -15.42 9.15
N ASP A 46 -10.08 -16.37 9.98
CA ASP A 46 -9.43 -16.73 11.25
C ASP A 46 -8.00 -17.25 11.06
N THR A 47 -7.64 -17.70 9.86
CA THR A 47 -6.27 -18.09 9.50
C THR A 47 -5.28 -16.90 9.53
N TYR A 48 -5.79 -15.67 9.38
CA TYR A 48 -4.98 -14.45 9.24
C TYR A 48 -5.21 -13.44 10.37
N CYS A 49 -5.97 -13.81 11.39
CA CYS A 49 -6.34 -12.97 12.53
C CYS A 49 -6.18 -13.71 13.84
N THR A 50 -5.83 -12.99 14.92
CA THR A 50 -6.10 -13.49 16.27
C THR A 50 -7.50 -13.07 16.72
N GLY A 51 -8.08 -13.84 17.63
CA GLY A 51 -9.35 -13.53 18.28
C GLY A 51 -9.30 -13.92 19.75
N SER A 52 -10.26 -13.42 20.54
CA SER A 52 -10.41 -13.82 21.94
C SER A 52 -11.57 -14.81 22.08
N SER A 53 -11.40 -15.85 22.89
CA SER A 53 -12.50 -16.74 23.29
C SER A 53 -13.65 -16.02 23.99
N MET A 54 -13.41 -14.84 24.58
CA MET A 54 -14.42 -14.01 25.23
C MET A 54 -15.17 -13.08 24.25
N MET A 55 -14.62 -12.83 23.07
CA MET A 55 -15.20 -11.96 22.04
C MET A 55 -15.01 -12.61 20.65
N PRO A 56 -15.77 -13.67 20.31
CA PRO A 56 -15.57 -14.45 19.08
C PRO A 56 -15.77 -13.62 17.79
N GLN A 57 -16.57 -12.55 17.85
CA GLN A 57 -16.76 -11.61 16.74
C GLN A 57 -15.58 -10.64 16.55
N LYS A 58 -14.71 -10.45 17.55
CA LYS A 58 -13.59 -9.52 17.47
C LYS A 58 -12.36 -10.22 16.87
N LYS A 59 -12.10 -9.93 15.60
CA LYS A 59 -10.90 -10.38 14.88
C LYS A 59 -9.87 -9.24 14.83
N ASN A 60 -8.66 -9.49 15.28
CA ASN A 60 -7.55 -8.54 15.20
C ASN A 60 -6.80 -8.76 13.86
N PRO A 61 -6.49 -7.72 13.09
CA PRO A 61 -5.84 -7.85 11.77
C PRO A 61 -4.30 -8.03 11.88
N ASP A 62 -3.81 -8.90 12.77
CA ASP A 62 -2.38 -9.01 13.12
C ASP A 62 -1.48 -9.28 11.90
N SER A 63 -1.96 -10.05 10.93
CA SER A 63 -1.24 -10.30 9.67
C SER A 63 -0.95 -9.01 8.89
N LEU A 64 -1.93 -8.12 8.80
CA LEU A 64 -1.82 -6.82 8.14
C LEU A 64 -0.95 -5.86 8.95
N GLU A 65 -1.08 -5.84 10.27
CA GLU A 65 -0.20 -5.06 11.14
C GLU A 65 1.26 -5.49 11.02
N LEU A 66 1.51 -6.80 10.95
CA LEU A 66 2.83 -7.35 10.69
C LEU A 66 3.36 -6.91 9.33
N ILE A 67 2.59 -7.00 8.24
CA ILE A 67 2.96 -6.52 6.90
C ILE A 67 3.34 -5.03 6.94
N ARG A 68 2.47 -4.19 7.51
CA ARG A 68 2.69 -2.75 7.71
C ARG A 68 4.00 -2.49 8.48
N SER A 69 4.25 -3.23 9.57
CA SER A 69 5.49 -3.09 10.36
C SER A 69 6.77 -3.49 9.59
N LYS A 70 6.68 -4.41 8.61
CA LYS A 70 7.87 -4.82 7.84
C LYS A 70 8.37 -3.73 6.91
N ALA A 71 7.54 -2.78 6.48
CA ALA A 71 7.97 -1.69 5.60
C ALA A 71 9.09 -0.84 6.25
N GLY A 72 8.88 -0.38 7.48
CA GLY A 72 9.92 0.33 8.25
C GLY A 72 11.18 -0.52 8.48
N ARG A 73 11.05 -1.85 8.67
CA ARG A 73 12.19 -2.77 8.81
C ARG A 73 13.01 -2.93 7.52
N VAL A 74 12.37 -2.93 6.35
CA VAL A 74 13.06 -3.03 5.05
C VAL A 74 13.70 -1.69 4.69
N PHE A 75 12.98 -0.58 4.85
CA PHE A 75 13.54 0.77 4.68
C PHE A 75 14.78 1.01 5.58
N GLY A 76 14.72 0.59 6.84
CA GLY A 76 15.87 0.69 7.76
C GLY A 76 17.12 -0.09 7.32
N ARG A 77 16.97 -1.14 6.49
CA ARG A 77 18.11 -1.84 5.87
C ARG A 77 18.70 -1.05 4.71
N LEU A 78 17.86 -0.48 3.86
CA LEU A 78 18.29 0.38 2.76
C LEU A 78 19.07 1.60 3.29
N ALA A 79 18.49 2.31 4.26
CA ALA A 79 19.12 3.47 4.89
C ALA A 79 20.47 3.12 5.55
N ALA A 80 20.58 1.95 6.19
CA ALA A 80 21.82 1.49 6.80
C ALA A 80 22.91 1.21 5.74
N ILE A 81 22.60 0.50 4.65
CA ILE A 81 23.60 0.20 3.61
C ILE A 81 24.03 1.46 2.86
N LEU A 82 23.11 2.37 2.53
CA LEU A 82 23.46 3.66 1.94
C LEU A 82 24.43 4.45 2.83
N MET A 83 24.22 4.44 4.15
CA MET A 83 25.12 5.13 5.09
C MET A 83 26.48 4.43 5.24
N VAL A 84 26.53 3.09 5.17
CA VAL A 84 27.78 2.31 5.17
C VAL A 84 28.62 2.59 3.93
N LEU A 85 28.01 2.71 2.75
CA LEU A 85 28.73 2.94 1.49
C LEU A 85 29.17 4.41 1.30
N LYS A 86 28.48 5.35 1.94
CA LYS A 86 28.68 6.80 1.75
C LYS A 86 30.10 7.25 2.18
N GLY A 87 30.96 7.41 1.19
CA GLY A 87 32.31 7.97 1.37
C GLY A 87 33.38 6.95 1.74
N LEU A 88 33.17 5.66 1.52
CA LEU A 88 34.23 4.65 1.68
C LEU A 88 35.34 4.85 0.62
N PRO A 89 36.63 4.81 1.01
CA PRO A 89 37.73 4.76 0.06
C PRO A 89 37.83 3.36 -0.57
N SER A 90 38.25 3.29 -1.83
CA SER A 90 38.48 2.00 -2.52
C SER A 90 39.61 1.18 -1.84
N THR A 91 39.58 -0.15 -1.76
CA THR A 91 38.61 -1.10 -2.37
C THR A 91 37.81 -1.87 -1.32
N TYR A 92 38.41 -2.81 -0.59
CA TYR A 92 37.74 -3.59 0.44
C TYR A 92 37.91 -2.98 1.84
N ASN A 93 36.80 -2.67 2.49
CA ASN A 93 36.75 -2.24 3.89
C ASN A 93 35.91 -3.21 4.72
N LYS A 94 36.23 -3.38 6.01
CA LYS A 94 35.46 -4.26 6.92
C LYS A 94 34.04 -3.74 7.20
N ASP A 95 33.81 -2.46 6.99
CA ASP A 95 32.52 -1.76 7.07
C ASP A 95 31.45 -2.41 6.17
N LEU A 96 31.87 -3.03 5.06
CA LEU A 96 31.02 -3.84 4.18
C LEU A 96 30.41 -5.10 4.86
N GLN A 97 30.79 -5.40 6.11
CA GLN A 97 30.22 -6.49 6.91
C GLN A 97 29.09 -6.04 7.86
N VAL A 98 28.71 -4.75 7.90
CA VAL A 98 27.69 -4.21 8.82
C VAL A 98 26.28 -4.67 8.45
N ASN A 99 25.97 -5.91 8.83
CA ASN A 99 24.66 -6.53 8.72
C ASN A 99 24.02 -6.68 10.12
N ARG A 100 23.48 -5.61 10.72
CA ARG A 100 22.38 -5.66 11.74
C ARG A 100 21.83 -4.30 12.21
N CYS A 101 20.61 -4.01 11.76
CA CYS A 101 19.45 -3.53 12.54
C CYS A 101 19.64 -2.49 13.67
N TYR A 102 19.24 -1.24 13.40
CA TYR A 102 18.68 -0.33 14.41
C TYR A 102 17.13 -0.32 14.34
N LYS A 103 16.47 -0.15 15.49
CA LYS A 103 15.02 0.12 15.59
C LYS A 103 14.82 1.48 16.28
N ALA A 104 13.87 2.26 15.79
CA ALA A 104 13.29 3.38 16.51
C ALA A 104 11.76 3.36 16.32
N SER A 105 11.03 3.84 17.32
CA SER A 105 9.57 3.84 17.41
C SER A 105 9.07 5.25 17.70
N GLN A 106 8.00 5.70 17.05
CA GLN A 106 6.97 6.58 17.64
C GLN A 106 5.63 6.45 16.89
N GLN A 107 4.54 6.88 17.55
CA GLN A 107 3.14 6.75 17.12
C GLN A 107 2.42 8.10 16.98
N GLN A 108 1.63 8.25 15.89
CA GLN A 108 0.26 8.83 15.81
C GLN A 108 -0.03 10.30 16.27
N PRO A 109 -1.21 10.89 15.96
CA PRO A 109 -2.25 10.56 14.96
C PRO A 109 -2.64 11.77 14.04
N ALA A 110 -3.71 11.60 13.25
CA ALA A 110 -4.26 12.56 12.27
C ALA A 110 -5.34 13.52 12.84
N LEU A 111 -5.77 14.47 11.99
CA LEU A 111 -6.79 15.51 12.25
C LEU A 111 -8.11 15.21 11.50
N SER A 112 -9.26 15.53 12.11
CA SER A 112 -10.61 15.32 11.55
C SER A 112 -11.30 16.65 11.18
N THR A 113 -12.25 16.59 10.23
CA THR A 113 -13.17 17.71 9.90
C THR A 113 -14.55 17.21 9.51
N ASP A 114 -15.57 17.93 9.99
CA ASP A 114 -17.01 17.66 9.85
C ASP A 114 -17.62 18.37 8.62
N PRO A 115 -18.54 17.77 7.84
CA PRO A 115 -19.11 18.39 6.63
C PRO A 115 -20.50 18.98 6.87
N SER A 116 -20.65 20.32 6.84
CA SER A 116 -21.96 20.97 6.94
C SER A 116 -22.19 22.11 5.94
N SER A 117 -23.43 22.17 5.44
CA SER A 117 -24.06 23.19 4.58
C SER A 117 -23.65 23.30 3.10
N LEU A 118 -24.54 22.83 2.21
CA LEU A 118 -24.70 23.35 0.83
C LEU A 118 -26.18 23.39 0.41
N CYS A 119 -26.57 24.52 -0.20
CA CYS A 119 -27.87 24.83 -0.79
C CYS A 119 -27.67 26.08 -1.70
N LEU A 120 -28.48 26.46 -2.70
CA LEU A 120 -29.78 25.99 -3.20
C LEU A 120 -29.66 25.51 -4.68
N PRO A 121 -30.66 24.84 -5.26
CA PRO A 121 -30.59 24.36 -6.65
C PRO A 121 -30.52 25.49 -7.70
N SER A 122 -29.64 25.31 -8.68
CA SER A 122 -29.53 26.13 -9.89
C SER A 122 -30.73 25.93 -10.84
N PRO A 123 -31.18 26.95 -11.60
CA PRO A 123 -32.24 26.82 -12.61
C PRO A 123 -31.89 25.91 -13.80
N LEU A 124 -30.66 25.37 -13.85
CA LEU A 124 -30.23 24.36 -14.84
C LEU A 124 -30.69 22.93 -14.52
N PHE A 125 -31.28 22.70 -13.33
CA PHE A 125 -31.68 21.37 -12.88
C PHE A 125 -33.07 20.96 -13.41
N GLY A 126 -33.10 19.99 -14.31
CA GLY A 126 -34.31 19.34 -14.83
C GLY A 126 -34.79 18.15 -13.98
N SER A 127 -35.79 17.42 -14.48
CA SER A 127 -36.30 16.19 -13.84
C SER A 127 -35.34 14.99 -13.93
N ASP A 128 -34.39 15.07 -14.86
CA ASP A 128 -33.28 14.13 -15.08
C ASP A 128 -32.25 14.11 -13.94
N VAL A 129 -32.19 15.15 -13.12
CA VAL A 129 -31.29 15.24 -11.94
C VAL A 129 -31.52 14.11 -10.94
N SER A 130 -32.72 13.52 -10.93
CA SER A 130 -33.01 12.27 -10.20
C SER A 130 -32.03 11.12 -10.53
N GLN A 131 -31.47 11.09 -11.76
CA GLN A 131 -30.50 10.08 -12.19
C GLN A 131 -29.10 10.26 -11.57
N VAL A 132 -28.79 11.44 -11.01
CA VAL A 132 -27.51 11.72 -10.32
C VAL A 132 -27.46 11.00 -8.97
N PHE A 133 -28.60 10.83 -8.30
CA PHE A 133 -28.72 10.13 -7.01
C PHE A 133 -28.72 8.60 -7.16
N ASN A 134 -27.89 8.07 -8.06
CA ASN A 134 -27.71 6.65 -8.31
C ASN A 134 -26.21 6.32 -8.37
N VAL A 135 -25.76 5.44 -7.48
CA VAL A 135 -24.34 5.06 -7.35
C VAL A 135 -23.81 4.39 -8.62
N VAL A 136 -24.65 3.63 -9.34
CA VAL A 136 -24.27 3.00 -10.62
C VAL A 136 -24.04 4.07 -11.68
N ASN A 137 -24.96 5.03 -11.81
CA ASN A 137 -24.80 6.14 -12.76
C ASN A 137 -23.59 7.02 -12.43
N SER A 138 -23.25 7.15 -11.15
CA SER A 138 -22.04 7.86 -10.69
C SER A 138 -20.76 7.14 -11.16
N VAL A 139 -20.62 5.82 -10.91
CA VAL A 139 -19.40 5.10 -11.34
C VAL A 139 -19.29 4.94 -12.86
N GLU A 140 -20.41 4.79 -13.57
CA GLU A 140 -20.41 4.65 -15.03
C GLU A 140 -20.09 5.96 -15.79
N GLN A 141 -19.96 7.11 -15.12
CA GLN A 141 -19.42 8.34 -15.73
C GLN A 141 -17.92 8.21 -16.06
N TYR A 142 -17.18 7.38 -15.34
CA TYR A 142 -15.71 7.30 -15.43
C TYR A 142 -15.23 6.32 -16.51
N THR A 143 -15.69 6.51 -17.75
CA THR A 143 -15.36 5.69 -18.93
C THR A 143 -13.99 5.98 -19.57
N ALA A 144 -13.30 7.03 -19.13
CA ALA A 144 -11.92 7.30 -19.53
C ALA A 144 -10.96 6.19 -19.05
N MET A 145 -9.83 6.01 -19.75
CA MET A 145 -8.81 5.02 -19.34
C MET A 145 -8.32 5.29 -17.91
N GLY A 146 -8.26 4.24 -17.09
CA GLY A 146 -7.96 4.33 -15.65
C GLY A 146 -9.15 4.70 -14.76
N GLY A 147 -10.33 4.96 -15.33
CA GLY A 147 -11.55 5.24 -14.56
C GLY A 147 -12.21 4.01 -13.93
N THR A 148 -13.28 4.25 -13.18
CA THR A 148 -14.01 3.25 -12.37
C THR A 148 -15.26 2.67 -13.03
N ALA A 149 -15.64 3.11 -14.24
CA ALA A 149 -16.74 2.51 -15.00
C ALA A 149 -16.44 1.04 -15.34
N LYS A 150 -17.47 0.21 -15.49
CA LYS A 150 -17.32 -1.23 -15.75
C LYS A 150 -16.46 -1.54 -16.97
N SER A 151 -16.57 -0.76 -18.04
CA SER A 151 -15.73 -0.88 -19.24
C SER A 151 -14.25 -0.63 -18.93
N SER A 152 -13.95 0.47 -18.24
CA SER A 152 -12.60 0.89 -17.81
C SER A 152 -11.94 -0.13 -16.88
N VAL A 153 -12.69 -0.67 -15.91
CA VAL A 153 -12.19 -1.70 -14.98
C VAL A 153 -11.94 -3.02 -15.70
N THR A 154 -12.82 -3.42 -16.63
CA THR A 154 -12.62 -4.63 -17.44
C THR A 154 -11.36 -4.55 -18.29
N ALA A 155 -11.10 -3.39 -18.92
CA ALA A 155 -9.87 -3.15 -19.69
C ALA A 155 -8.61 -3.22 -18.81
N GLN A 156 -8.64 -2.63 -17.61
CA GLN A 156 -7.53 -2.68 -16.65
C GLN A 156 -7.23 -4.12 -16.19
N ILE A 157 -8.25 -4.94 -15.91
CA ILE A 157 -8.08 -6.34 -15.53
C ILE A 157 -7.35 -7.13 -16.64
N GLU A 158 -7.69 -6.92 -17.90
CA GLU A 158 -7.05 -7.63 -19.01
C GLU A 158 -5.63 -7.15 -19.27
N GLN A 159 -5.37 -5.84 -19.19
CA GLN A 159 -4.01 -5.27 -19.23
C GLN A 159 -3.12 -5.84 -18.13
N LEU A 160 -3.63 -5.99 -16.90
CA LEU A 160 -2.90 -6.59 -15.79
C LEU A 160 -2.63 -8.08 -16.01
N ARG A 161 -3.56 -8.85 -16.60
CA ARG A 161 -3.35 -10.26 -16.97
C ARG A 161 -2.25 -10.43 -18.02
N GLU A 162 -2.25 -9.60 -19.06
CA GLU A 162 -1.18 -9.60 -20.06
C GLU A 162 0.17 -9.26 -19.45
N LEU A 163 0.22 -8.25 -18.59
CA LEU A 163 1.44 -7.81 -17.91
C LEU A 163 1.99 -8.92 -17.00
N LEU A 164 1.15 -9.58 -16.22
CA LEU A 164 1.54 -10.73 -15.39
C LEU A 164 2.07 -11.90 -16.22
N LYS A 165 1.48 -12.16 -17.41
CA LYS A 165 1.98 -13.17 -18.34
C LYS A 165 3.39 -12.82 -18.84
N LYS A 166 3.58 -11.58 -19.31
CA LYS A 166 4.88 -11.08 -19.81
C LYS A 166 5.97 -11.13 -18.73
N LEU A 167 5.66 -10.70 -17.50
CA LEU A 167 6.60 -10.80 -16.38
C LEU A 167 6.96 -12.25 -16.02
N LYS A 168 6.00 -13.18 -16.09
CA LYS A 168 6.24 -14.60 -15.84
C LYS A 168 7.11 -15.27 -16.92
N GLU A 169 7.08 -14.77 -18.16
CA GLU A 169 7.95 -15.23 -19.25
C GLU A 169 9.38 -14.66 -19.15
N GLN A 170 9.61 -13.65 -18.30
CA GLN A 170 10.88 -12.97 -18.07
C GLN A 170 11.61 -13.38 -16.78
N ALA A 171 10.97 -14.20 -15.93
CA ALA A 171 11.44 -14.58 -14.58
C ALA A 171 11.85 -16.06 -14.49
#